data_AF-A0A422P3Y6-F1
#
_entry.id   AF-A0A422P3Y6-F1
#
_cell.length_a   1.000
_cell.length_b   1.000
_cell.length_c   1.000
_cell.angle_alpha   90.00
_cell.angle_beta   90.00
_cell.angle_gamma   90.00
#
_symmetry.space_group_name_H-M   'P 1'
#
loop_
_entity.id
_entity.type
_entity.pdbx_description
1 polymer ?
#
loop_
_entity_poly.entity_id
_entity_poly.type
_entity_poly.pdbx_seq_one_letter_code
_entity_poly.pdbx_strand_id
1 'polypeptide(L)'
;MRAGGSSAGIFYTSTEAAKASQGKLQPIPAFELYKSAREEELLCYRSVCRVLCMRSAGSLTKQQTRVLEDLREELCIPSQRAEAEVLAALEDVLVSSVAASGVLKRRADFFDGVSDVPLEALQEGERAQDDHASLYASTVKVPRTENMTVVAATTTATNSWRRGSVAKTQHASLLKAIDKIGHEVATISAKFLSAVSMADQEAFRRELYTRRERLVLLLKEAEGPVGDVSGSSSAVPSEHGF
;
A
#
# COMPACT_ATOMS: atom_id res chain seq x y z
N MET A 1 8.02 -35.46 25.97
CA MET A 1 7.16 -34.43 25.39
C MET A 1 8.02 -33.42 24.64
N ARG A 2 7.68 -33.19 23.36
CA ARG A 2 8.04 -32.13 22.40
C ARG A 2 9.47 -31.55 22.34
N ALA A 3 10.03 -31.68 21.15
CA ALA A 3 11.13 -30.90 20.59
C ALA A 3 10.79 -29.39 20.51
N GLY A 4 11.79 -28.55 20.77
CA GLY A 4 11.82 -27.14 20.42
C GLY A 4 12.96 -26.91 19.43
N GLY A 5 12.69 -27.11 18.14
CA GLY A 5 13.64 -26.82 17.07
C GLY A 5 13.81 -25.31 16.90
N SER A 6 15.02 -24.81 17.18
CA SER A 6 15.45 -23.50 16.70
C SER A 6 15.80 -23.63 15.21
N SER A 7 14.90 -23.20 14.34
CA SER A 7 15.02 -23.31 12.88
C SER A 7 15.84 -22.17 12.24
N ALA A 8 16.74 -21.53 12.98
CA ALA A 8 17.52 -20.39 12.48
C ALA A 8 19.03 -20.66 12.37
N GLY A 9 19.52 -21.84 12.76
CA GLY A 9 20.96 -22.11 12.88
C GLY A 9 21.58 -23.07 11.86
N ILE A 10 20.85 -23.55 10.84
CA ILE A 10 21.29 -24.74 10.08
C ILE A 10 22.10 -24.45 8.80
N PHE A 11 22.12 -23.23 8.25
CA PHE A 11 22.63 -23.04 6.87
C PHE A 11 24.03 -22.44 6.69
N TYR A 12 24.80 -22.21 7.75
CA TYR A 12 26.20 -21.79 7.63
C TYR A 12 27.11 -22.60 8.56
N THR A 13 27.15 -23.92 8.38
CA THR A 13 28.32 -24.67 8.84
C THR A 13 29.47 -24.32 7.90
N SER A 14 30.53 -23.74 8.45
CA SER A 14 31.75 -23.46 7.69
C SER A 14 32.26 -24.76 7.05
N THR A 15 32.82 -24.65 5.85
CA THR A 15 33.44 -25.79 5.15
C THR A 15 34.50 -26.51 6.00
N GLU A 16 35.07 -25.82 6.99
CA GLU A 16 35.97 -26.39 8.00
C GLU A 16 35.25 -27.21 9.07
N ALA A 17 34.08 -26.78 9.55
CA ALA A 17 33.24 -27.54 10.47
C ALA A 17 32.68 -28.82 9.83
N ALA A 18 32.36 -28.76 8.53
CA ALA A 18 31.93 -29.92 7.75
C ALA A 18 33.06 -30.97 7.57
N LYS A 19 34.30 -30.53 7.36
CA LYS A 19 35.49 -31.41 7.28
C LYS A 19 35.84 -32.08 8.61
N ALA A 20 35.56 -31.41 9.74
CA ALA A 20 35.79 -31.96 11.08
C ALA A 20 34.78 -33.06 11.46
N SER A 21 33.61 -33.08 10.81
CA SER A 21 32.65 -34.17 10.95
C SER A 21 33.11 -35.36 10.09
N GLN A 22 33.25 -36.55 10.70
CA GLN A 22 33.59 -37.80 9.98
C GLN A 22 32.48 -38.27 9.00
N GLY A 23 31.48 -37.42 8.70
CA GLY A 23 30.48 -37.69 7.69
C GLY A 23 31.09 -37.56 6.29
N LYS A 24 30.87 -38.57 5.44
CA LYS A 24 31.19 -38.46 4.01
C LYS A 24 30.38 -37.31 3.41
N LEU A 25 31.01 -36.15 3.23
CA LEU A 25 30.42 -35.04 2.50
C LEU A 25 30.15 -35.48 1.07
N GLN A 26 28.89 -35.50 0.68
CA GLN A 26 28.49 -35.77 -0.70
C GLN A 26 28.69 -34.49 -1.51
N PRO A 27 29.36 -34.54 -2.67
CA PRO A 27 29.49 -33.38 -3.53
C PRO A 27 28.11 -33.00 -4.08
N ILE A 28 27.77 -31.72 -3.98
CA ILE A 28 26.53 -31.19 -4.57
C ILE A 28 26.72 -31.12 -6.09
N PRO A 29 25.82 -31.72 -6.90
CA PRO A 29 25.90 -31.64 -8.35
C PRO A 29 25.84 -30.19 -8.84
N ALA A 30 26.66 -29.85 -9.85
CA ALA A 30 26.73 -28.49 -10.39
C ALA A 30 25.39 -27.96 -10.93
N PHE A 31 24.52 -28.84 -11.44
CA PHE A 31 23.19 -28.45 -11.92
C PHE A 31 22.26 -27.98 -10.78
N GLU A 32 22.42 -28.51 -9.56
CA GLU A 32 21.66 -28.07 -8.40
C GLU A 32 22.15 -26.70 -7.94
N LEU A 33 23.47 -26.51 -7.89
CA LEU A 33 24.07 -25.21 -7.60
C LEU A 33 23.60 -24.14 -8.60
N TYR A 34 23.63 -24.46 -9.90
CA TYR A 34 23.14 -23.55 -10.94
C TYR A 34 21.64 -23.28 -10.81
N LYS A 35 20.83 -24.31 -10.55
CA LYS A 35 19.39 -24.13 -10.37
C LYS A 35 19.09 -23.17 -9.21
N SER A 36 19.70 -23.39 -8.05
CA SER A 36 19.51 -22.52 -6.88
C SER A 36 20.02 -21.12 -7.14
N ALA A 37 21.20 -20.96 -7.75
CA ALA A 37 21.73 -19.65 -8.12
C ALA A 37 20.78 -18.93 -9.10
N ARG A 38 20.25 -19.63 -10.10
CA ARG A 38 19.31 -19.05 -11.08
C ARG A 38 17.99 -18.64 -10.44
N GLU A 39 17.50 -19.37 -9.46
CA GLU A 39 16.32 -18.99 -8.68
C GLU A 39 16.58 -17.71 -7.88
N GLU A 40 17.75 -17.58 -7.26
CA GLU A 40 18.17 -16.36 -6.53
C GLU A 40 18.28 -15.14 -7.45
N GLU A 41 18.86 -15.28 -8.65
CA GLU A 41 18.93 -14.21 -9.65
C GLU A 41 17.53 -13.67 -10.00
N LEU A 42 16.59 -14.60 -10.25
CA LEU A 42 15.21 -14.25 -10.60
C LEU A 42 14.48 -13.58 -9.42
N LEU A 43 14.67 -14.09 -8.20
CA LEU A 43 14.07 -13.54 -6.98
C LEU A 43 14.64 -12.16 -6.64
N CYS A 44 15.94 -11.96 -6.85
CA CYS A 44 16.61 -10.68 -6.68
C CYS A 44 15.99 -9.65 -7.63
N TYR A 45 15.96 -9.95 -8.94
CA TYR A 45 15.40 -9.04 -9.94
C TYR A 45 13.93 -8.69 -9.65
N ARG A 46 13.11 -9.71 -9.33
CA ARG A 46 11.71 -9.51 -8.91
C ARG A 46 11.58 -8.57 -7.72
N SER A 47 12.41 -8.75 -6.70
CA SER A 47 12.38 -7.93 -5.48
C SER A 47 12.76 -6.48 -5.77
N VAL A 48 13.77 -6.26 -6.60
CA VAL A 48 14.17 -4.90 -7.03
C VAL A 48 13.05 -4.22 -7.81
N CYS A 49 12.42 -4.91 -8.78
CA CYS A 49 11.26 -4.37 -9.52
C CYS A 49 10.15 -3.90 -8.58
N ARG A 50 9.78 -4.73 -7.60
CA ARG A 50 8.75 -4.40 -6.60
C ARG A 50 9.12 -3.16 -5.80
N VAL A 51 10.32 -3.09 -5.25
CA VAL A 51 10.77 -1.97 -4.41
C VAL A 51 10.82 -0.65 -5.21
N LEU A 52 11.30 -0.70 -6.45
CA LEU A 52 11.32 0.49 -7.31
C LEU A 52 9.90 0.96 -7.66
N CYS A 53 8.97 0.03 -7.89
CA CYS A 53 7.56 0.35 -8.11
C CYS A 53 6.88 0.91 -6.85
N MET A 54 7.19 0.38 -5.66
CA MET A 54 6.70 0.93 -4.38
C MET A 54 7.10 2.40 -4.18
N ARG A 55 8.31 2.78 -4.61
CA ARG A 55 8.81 4.15 -4.45
C ARG A 55 8.27 5.13 -5.50
N SER A 56 7.97 4.62 -6.70
CA SER A 56 7.74 5.46 -7.89
C SER A 56 6.32 5.33 -8.44
N ALA A 57 5.46 4.54 -7.79
CA ALA A 57 4.10 4.23 -8.23
C ALA A 57 4.04 3.74 -9.69
N GLY A 58 5.04 2.98 -10.11
CA GLY A 58 5.19 2.48 -11.48
C GLY A 58 5.76 3.46 -12.51
N SER A 59 5.89 4.74 -12.18
CA SER A 59 6.58 5.71 -13.03
C SER A 59 8.08 5.73 -12.72
N LEU A 60 8.81 4.78 -13.30
CA LEU A 60 10.25 4.66 -13.07
C LEU A 60 11.00 5.87 -13.61
N THR A 61 11.87 6.43 -12.77
CA THR A 61 12.80 7.48 -13.19
C THR A 61 13.89 6.90 -14.09
N LYS A 62 14.54 7.75 -14.90
CA LYS A 62 15.66 7.36 -15.77
C LYS A 62 16.78 6.61 -15.02
N GLN A 63 17.06 7.00 -13.78
CA GLN A 63 18.06 6.31 -12.95
C GLN A 63 17.60 4.89 -12.58
N GLN A 64 16.34 4.73 -12.19
CA GLN A 64 15.79 3.43 -11.81
C GLN A 64 15.67 2.48 -13.02
N THR A 65 15.34 3.01 -14.19
CA THR A 65 15.38 2.24 -15.45
C THR A 65 16.79 1.72 -15.72
N ARG A 66 17.82 2.57 -15.59
CA ARG A 66 19.22 2.14 -15.76
C ARG A 66 19.63 1.07 -14.75
N VAL A 67 19.25 1.21 -13.48
CA VAL A 67 19.51 0.18 -12.47
C VAL A 67 18.90 -1.17 -12.87
N LEU A 68 17.69 -1.18 -13.41
CA LEU A 68 17.07 -2.42 -13.90
C LEU A 68 17.76 -2.95 -15.16
N GLU A 69 18.21 -2.08 -16.06
CA GLU A 69 18.97 -2.46 -17.26
C GLU A 69 20.32 -3.09 -16.90
N ASP A 70 21.08 -2.45 -16.01
CA ASP A 70 22.38 -2.94 -15.52
C ASP A 70 22.18 -4.29 -14.79
N LEU A 71 21.20 -4.38 -13.89
CA LEU A 71 20.93 -5.62 -13.15
C LEU A 71 20.43 -6.75 -14.08
N ARG A 72 19.69 -6.41 -15.14
CA ARG A 72 19.26 -7.38 -16.15
C ARG A 72 20.45 -7.98 -16.90
N GLU A 73 21.45 -7.16 -17.21
CA GLU A 73 22.70 -7.61 -17.86
C GLU A 73 23.49 -8.53 -16.92
N GLU A 74 23.77 -8.09 -15.69
CA GLU A 74 24.54 -8.85 -14.70
C GLU A 74 23.90 -10.21 -14.38
N LEU A 75 22.58 -10.23 -14.16
CA LEU A 75 21.84 -11.45 -13.82
C LEU A 75 21.38 -12.23 -15.06
N CYS A 76 21.79 -11.81 -16.27
CA CYS A 76 21.43 -12.47 -17.53
C CYS A 76 19.91 -12.73 -17.66
N ILE A 77 19.09 -11.74 -17.32
CA ILE A 77 17.63 -11.86 -17.35
C ILE A 77 17.12 -11.53 -18.76
N PRO A 78 16.37 -12.43 -19.42
CA PRO A 78 15.79 -12.15 -20.73
C PRO A 78 14.85 -10.94 -20.68
N SER A 79 14.82 -10.12 -21.73
CA SER A 79 13.96 -8.92 -21.80
C SER A 79 12.48 -9.23 -21.55
N GLN A 80 11.96 -10.30 -22.16
CA GLN A 80 10.59 -10.78 -21.96
C GLN A 80 10.28 -11.08 -20.50
N ARG A 81 11.24 -11.68 -19.77
CA ARG A 81 11.07 -11.98 -18.35
C ARG A 81 11.17 -10.70 -17.51
N ALA A 82 12.10 -9.81 -17.84
CA ALA A 82 12.25 -8.54 -17.16
C ALA A 82 10.98 -7.68 -17.24
N GLU A 83 10.36 -7.60 -18.42
CA GLU A 83 9.09 -6.89 -18.65
C GLU A 83 7.96 -7.52 -17.83
N ALA A 84 7.87 -8.85 -17.81
CA ALA A 84 6.87 -9.57 -17.02
C ALA A 84 6.99 -9.30 -15.50
N GLU A 85 8.21 -9.22 -14.96
CA GLU A 85 8.41 -8.92 -13.53
C GLU A 85 8.04 -7.47 -13.19
N VAL A 86 8.27 -6.52 -14.10
CA VAL A 86 7.82 -5.13 -13.91
C VAL A 86 6.30 -5.06 -13.93
N LEU A 87 5.64 -5.69 -14.91
CA LEU A 87 4.18 -5.74 -14.97
C LEU A 87 3.57 -6.41 -13.74
N ALA A 88 4.11 -7.55 -13.31
CA ALA A 88 3.67 -8.24 -12.11
C ALA A 88 3.86 -7.39 -10.85
N ALA A 89 4.91 -6.57 -10.78
CA ALA A 89 5.11 -5.62 -9.68
C ALA A 89 4.07 -4.49 -9.69
N LEU A 90 3.64 -4.01 -10.85
CA LEU A 90 2.61 -2.96 -10.97
C LEU A 90 1.23 -3.46 -10.52
N GLU A 91 0.91 -4.72 -10.82
CA GLU A 91 -0.37 -5.35 -10.46
C GLU A 91 -0.41 -5.84 -9.01
N ASP A 92 0.73 -5.87 -8.32
CA ASP A 92 0.81 -6.35 -6.96
C ASP A 92 0.14 -5.39 -5.96
N VAL A 93 -0.81 -5.94 -5.18
CA VAL A 93 -1.62 -5.19 -4.22
C VAL A 93 -0.75 -4.57 -3.12
N LEU A 94 0.27 -5.27 -2.63
CA LEU A 94 1.17 -4.73 -1.62
C LEU A 94 2.01 -3.59 -2.20
N VAL A 95 2.54 -3.76 -3.41
CA VAL A 95 3.33 -2.72 -4.08
C VAL A 95 2.53 -1.45 -4.28
N SER A 96 1.32 -1.57 -4.83
CA SER A 96 0.41 -0.44 -5.07
C SER A 96 -0.05 0.21 -3.76
N SER A 97 -0.36 -0.58 -2.72
CA SER A 97 -0.74 -0.07 -1.40
C SER A 97 0.38 0.72 -0.72
N VAL A 98 1.63 0.23 -0.79
CA VAL A 98 2.80 0.93 -0.24
C VAL A 98 3.09 2.22 -1.00
N ALA A 99 2.95 2.20 -2.32
CA ALA A 99 3.10 3.40 -3.14
C ALA A 99 2.03 4.45 -2.81
N ALA A 100 0.79 4.03 -2.60
CA ALA A 100 -0.34 4.90 -2.30
C ALA A 100 -0.30 5.46 -0.87
N SER A 101 0.10 4.65 0.12
CA SER A 101 0.21 5.09 1.53
C SER A 101 1.36 6.10 1.75
N GLY A 102 2.35 6.11 0.85
CA GLY A 102 3.49 7.02 0.93
C GLY A 102 4.41 6.76 2.13
N VAL A 103 4.28 5.60 2.79
CA VAL A 103 5.07 5.24 3.99
C VAL A 103 6.59 5.32 3.74
N LEU A 104 7.04 4.99 2.53
CA LEU A 104 8.46 5.08 2.16
C LEU A 104 8.98 6.53 2.01
N LYS A 105 8.11 7.53 1.95
CA LYS A 105 8.47 8.97 1.98
C LYS A 105 8.54 9.52 3.40
N ARG A 106 7.87 8.84 4.35
CA ARG A 106 7.78 9.21 5.76
C ARG A 106 8.58 8.27 6.65
N ARG A 107 9.76 7.81 6.18
CA ARG A 107 10.59 6.84 6.91
C ARG A 107 10.95 7.29 8.32
N ALA A 108 11.03 8.59 8.58
CA ALA A 108 11.29 9.14 9.91
C ALA A 108 10.15 8.86 10.91
N ASP A 109 8.93 8.63 10.43
CA ASP A 109 7.75 8.34 11.26
C ASP A 109 7.71 6.86 11.68
N PHE A 110 8.54 6.00 11.08
CA PHE A 110 8.52 4.55 11.29
C PHE A 110 9.88 4.05 11.78
N PHE A 111 9.86 3.14 12.76
CA PHE A 111 11.06 2.45 13.23
C PHE A 111 11.51 1.43 12.18
N ASP A 112 12.73 1.56 11.65
CA ASP A 112 13.26 0.69 10.59
C ASP A 112 14.04 -0.54 11.10
N GLY A 113 14.23 -0.65 12.42
CA GLY A 113 14.95 -1.78 13.04
C GLY A 113 16.46 -1.81 12.79
N VAL A 114 17.07 -0.72 12.28
CA VAL A 114 18.52 -0.65 11.99
C VAL A 114 19.35 -0.14 13.18
N SER A 115 18.71 0.34 14.24
CA SER A 115 19.34 0.47 15.56
C SER A 115 19.13 -0.83 16.34
N ASP A 116 20.22 -1.43 16.83
CA ASP A 116 20.26 -2.62 17.71
C ASP A 116 19.47 -2.35 19.01
N VAL A 117 18.15 -2.39 18.90
CA VAL A 117 17.24 -2.29 20.04
C VAL A 117 16.78 -3.71 20.33
N PRO A 118 17.14 -4.28 21.49
CA PRO A 118 16.66 -5.59 21.90
C PRO A 118 15.13 -5.64 21.81
N LEU A 119 14.57 -6.74 21.32
CA LEU A 119 13.12 -6.92 21.13
C LEU A 119 12.32 -6.65 22.41
N GLU A 120 12.96 -6.76 23.57
CA GLU A 120 12.41 -6.47 24.89
C GLU A 120 12.15 -4.96 25.11
N ALA A 121 12.90 -4.06 24.47
CA ALA A 121 12.70 -2.61 24.58
C ALA A 121 11.53 -2.09 23.70
N LEU A 122 11.06 -2.88 22.73
CA LEU A 122 9.83 -2.59 21.95
C LEU A 122 8.54 -2.91 22.72
N GLN A 123 8.62 -3.58 23.88
CA GLN A 123 7.44 -3.82 24.73
C GLN A 123 7.10 -2.62 25.61
N GLU A 124 8.05 -1.71 25.86
CA GLU A 124 7.88 -0.53 26.71
C GLU A 124 7.96 0.80 25.93
N GLY A 125 8.57 0.82 24.74
CA GLY A 125 8.63 1.99 23.86
C GLY A 125 7.45 2.06 22.88
N GLU A 126 6.82 3.23 22.81
CA GLU A 126 5.77 3.65 21.89
C GLU A 126 5.62 2.76 20.65
N ARG A 127 4.62 1.86 20.67
CA ARG A 127 4.14 1.23 19.44
C ARG A 127 3.90 2.36 18.44
N ALA A 128 4.53 2.28 17.26
CA ALA A 128 4.18 3.12 16.14
C ALA A 128 2.65 3.09 16.01
N GLN A 129 2.01 4.21 16.32
CA GLN A 129 0.56 4.30 16.24
C GLN A 129 0.20 4.18 14.76
N ASP A 130 -0.72 3.26 14.46
CA ASP A 130 -1.34 3.17 13.15
C ASP A 130 -1.92 4.56 12.82
N ASP A 131 -1.41 5.18 11.76
CA ASP A 131 -1.82 6.52 11.34
C ASP A 131 -3.19 6.52 10.65
N HIS A 132 -3.89 5.38 10.70
CA HIS A 132 -5.17 5.12 10.05
C HIS A 132 -5.13 5.38 8.53
N ALA A 133 -3.95 5.46 7.93
CA ALA A 133 -3.77 5.56 6.47
C ALA A 133 -3.71 4.17 5.80
N SER A 134 -4.08 3.12 6.53
CA SER A 134 -4.24 1.76 6.01
C SER A 134 -5.35 1.72 4.95
N LEU A 135 -4.97 1.54 3.68
CA LEU A 135 -5.93 1.29 2.60
C LEU A 135 -6.50 -0.12 2.75
N TYR A 136 -7.81 -0.22 2.94
CA TYR A 136 -8.52 -1.49 2.87
C TYR A 136 -8.50 -1.98 1.42
N ALA A 137 -7.69 -3.01 1.14
CA ALA A 137 -7.78 -3.73 -0.12
C ALA A 137 -9.14 -4.42 -0.20
N SER A 138 -9.91 -4.13 -1.26
CA SER A 138 -11.17 -4.79 -1.54
C SER A 138 -10.94 -6.30 -1.68
N THR A 139 -11.59 -7.11 -0.84
CA THR A 139 -11.58 -8.57 -0.94
C THR A 139 -12.46 -9.01 -2.12
N VAL A 140 -12.04 -8.72 -3.35
CA VAL A 140 -12.61 -9.39 -4.52
C VAL A 140 -11.71 -10.57 -4.84
N LYS A 141 -12.09 -11.74 -4.32
CA LYS A 141 -11.72 -13.01 -4.92
C LYS A 141 -12.16 -12.97 -6.37
N VAL A 142 -11.23 -12.84 -7.31
CA VAL A 142 -11.51 -13.13 -8.72
C VAL A 142 -11.36 -14.65 -8.87
N PRO A 143 -12.44 -15.41 -9.13
CA PRO A 143 -12.30 -16.77 -9.60
C PRO A 143 -11.80 -16.71 -11.04
N ARG A 144 -10.59 -17.22 -11.25
CA ARG A 144 -10.03 -17.50 -12.57
C ARG A 144 -10.83 -18.65 -13.20
N THR A 145 -11.67 -18.36 -14.18
CA THR A 145 -12.26 -19.36 -15.07
C THR A 145 -11.55 -19.31 -16.42
N GLU A 146 -10.81 -20.37 -16.71
CA GLU A 146 -10.25 -20.66 -18.03
C GLU A 146 -11.34 -21.28 -18.91
N ASN A 147 -11.28 -20.99 -20.22
CA ASN A 147 -12.04 -21.55 -21.36
C ASN A 147 -13.35 -20.86 -21.76
N MET A 148 -13.34 -20.11 -22.87
CA MET A 148 -13.82 -20.60 -24.18
C MET A 148 -13.70 -19.51 -25.27
N THR A 149 -13.29 -19.99 -26.44
CA THR A 149 -13.01 -19.28 -27.69
C THR A 149 -14.29 -19.11 -28.54
N VAL A 150 -14.25 -18.15 -29.49
CA VAL A 150 -14.94 -18.12 -30.81
C VAL A 150 -16.26 -17.30 -30.95
N VAL A 151 -16.11 -16.13 -31.61
CA VAL A 151 -16.91 -15.58 -32.75
C VAL A 151 -18.21 -14.75 -32.54
N ALA A 152 -18.07 -13.48 -32.93
CA ALA A 152 -18.89 -12.60 -33.80
C ALA A 152 -20.32 -12.10 -33.45
N ALA A 153 -20.42 -10.76 -33.61
CA ALA A 153 -21.41 -9.98 -34.35
C ALA A 153 -22.66 -9.41 -33.65
N THR A 154 -22.79 -8.07 -33.79
CA THR A 154 -24.02 -7.24 -33.98
C THR A 154 -25.06 -7.23 -32.83
N THR A 155 -25.74 -6.14 -32.44
CA THR A 155 -26.25 -4.96 -33.16
C THR A 155 -26.68 -3.86 -32.17
N THR A 156 -26.58 -2.61 -32.61
CA THR A 156 -27.37 -1.39 -32.31
C THR A 156 -28.58 -1.48 -31.38
N ALA A 157 -28.68 -0.55 -30.40
CA ALA A 157 -29.83 0.37 -30.26
C ALA A 157 -29.56 1.48 -29.21
N THR A 158 -29.95 2.69 -29.61
CA THR A 158 -30.01 3.96 -28.90
C THR A 158 -31.00 3.95 -27.72
N ASN A 159 -30.71 4.71 -26.64
CA ASN A 159 -31.59 5.80 -26.20
C ASN A 159 -31.04 6.63 -25.02
N SER A 160 -31.18 7.94 -25.22
CA SER A 160 -30.97 9.07 -24.32
C SER A 160 -31.74 8.97 -23.00
N TRP A 161 -31.06 9.18 -21.86
CA TRP A 161 -31.60 9.92 -20.70
C TRP A 161 -30.51 10.79 -20.06
N ARG A 162 -30.42 12.06 -20.50
CA ARG A 162 -29.90 13.15 -19.67
C ARG A 162 -30.94 13.46 -18.60
N ARG A 163 -30.63 13.20 -17.32
CA ARG A 163 -31.22 13.91 -16.17
C ARG A 163 -30.35 13.69 -14.92
N GLY A 164 -29.96 14.77 -14.24
CA GLY A 164 -29.43 14.72 -12.87
C GLY A 164 -27.95 15.06 -12.65
N SER A 165 -27.47 16.19 -13.19
CA SER A 165 -26.17 16.80 -12.84
C SER A 165 -26.38 17.85 -11.74
N VAL A 166 -26.23 17.48 -10.46
CA VAL A 166 -26.10 18.45 -9.34
C VAL A 166 -25.07 18.02 -8.29
N ALA A 167 -24.81 16.72 -8.10
CA ALA A 167 -23.90 16.23 -7.05
C ALA A 167 -22.39 16.43 -7.34
N LYS A 168 -21.96 16.52 -8.60
CA LYS A 168 -20.53 16.63 -8.95
C LYS A 168 -19.91 17.99 -8.58
N THR A 169 -20.71 19.05 -8.48
CA THR A 169 -20.23 20.42 -8.21
C THR A 169 -20.01 20.68 -6.72
N GLN A 170 -20.81 20.06 -5.84
CA GLN A 170 -20.68 20.21 -4.39
C GLN A 170 -19.41 19.51 -3.87
N HIS A 171 -19.11 18.30 -4.36
CA HIS A 171 -17.90 17.58 -3.96
C HIS A 171 -16.60 18.31 -4.40
N ALA A 172 -16.61 18.94 -5.57
CA ALA A 172 -15.45 19.70 -6.06
C ALA A 172 -15.21 21.01 -5.28
N SER A 173 -16.27 21.64 -4.76
CA SER A 173 -16.14 22.84 -3.93
C SER A 173 -15.72 22.51 -2.49
N LEU A 174 -16.19 21.38 -1.95
CA LEU A 174 -15.75 20.84 -0.66
C LEU A 174 -14.26 20.51 -0.67
N LEU A 175 -13.79 19.78 -1.69
CA LEU A 175 -12.36 19.45 -1.83
C LEU A 175 -11.47 20.71 -1.90
N LYS A 176 -11.88 21.72 -2.69
CA LYS A 176 -11.16 23.00 -2.75
C LYS A 176 -11.12 23.73 -1.41
N ALA A 177 -12.19 23.64 -0.62
CA ALA A 177 -12.24 24.24 0.72
C ALA A 177 -11.31 23.51 1.69
N ILE A 178 -11.24 22.18 1.62
CA ILE A 178 -10.34 21.35 2.42
C ILE A 178 -8.88 21.64 2.05
N ASP A 179 -8.54 21.67 0.75
CA ASP A 179 -7.18 21.97 0.28
C ASP A 179 -6.71 23.36 0.73
N LYS A 180 -7.62 24.36 0.65
CA LYS A 180 -7.34 25.72 1.11
C LYS A 180 -7.05 25.76 2.61
N ILE A 181 -7.86 25.09 3.43
CA ILE A 181 -7.64 25.01 4.88
C ILE A 181 -6.33 24.27 5.18
N GLY A 182 -6.00 23.22 4.42
CA GLY A 182 -4.72 22.51 4.54
C GLY A 182 -3.51 23.39 4.30
N HIS A 183 -3.53 24.23 3.25
CA HIS A 183 -2.47 25.22 3.00
C HIS A 183 -2.37 26.29 4.09
N GLU A 184 -3.50 26.76 4.60
CA GLU A 184 -3.52 27.75 5.68
C GLU A 184 -2.97 27.17 6.99
N VAL A 185 -3.32 25.91 7.33
CA VAL A 185 -2.76 25.19 8.48
C VAL A 185 -1.25 25.00 8.34
N ALA A 186 -0.77 24.57 7.18
CA ALA A 186 0.67 24.42 6.93
C ALA A 186 1.43 25.75 7.13
N THR A 187 0.85 26.85 6.64
CA THR A 187 1.42 28.19 6.77
C THR A 187 1.42 28.69 8.21
N ILE A 188 0.33 28.48 8.96
CA ILE A 188 0.21 28.89 10.37
C ILE A 188 1.11 28.04 11.27
N SER A 189 1.19 26.74 11.04
CA SER A 189 2.09 25.84 11.78
C SER A 189 3.56 26.21 11.57
N ALA A 190 3.96 26.60 10.35
CA ALA A 190 5.32 27.08 10.10
C ALA A 190 5.62 28.40 10.86
N LYS A 191 4.64 29.30 10.95
CA LYS A 191 4.75 30.55 11.74
C LYS A 191 4.76 30.28 13.25
N PHE A 192 3.99 29.31 13.72
CA PHE A 192 3.98 28.88 15.12
C PHE A 192 5.33 28.32 15.54
N LEU A 193 5.94 27.46 14.71
CA LEU A 193 7.26 26.87 14.99
C LEU A 193 8.40 27.89 14.97
N SER A 194 8.23 29.00 14.25
CA SER A 194 9.21 30.10 14.17
C SER A 194 8.91 31.26 15.12
N ALA A 195 7.82 31.20 15.88
CA ALA A 195 7.42 32.24 16.82
C ALA A 195 8.25 32.16 18.11
N VAL A 196 8.94 33.26 18.43
CA VAL A 196 9.78 33.38 19.64
C VAL A 196 9.00 33.94 20.84
N SER A 197 7.87 34.63 20.58
CA SER A 197 7.01 35.22 21.59
C SER A 197 5.89 34.29 22.02
N MET A 198 5.66 34.16 23.34
CA MET A 198 4.54 33.40 23.90
C MET A 198 3.17 33.94 23.45
N ALA A 199 3.05 35.25 23.26
CA ALA A 199 1.81 35.86 22.78
C ALA A 199 1.48 35.46 21.34
N ASP A 200 2.50 35.36 20.48
CA ASP A 200 2.35 34.94 19.08
C ASP A 200 2.05 33.44 19.00
N GLN A 201 2.71 32.64 19.84
CA GLN A 201 2.42 31.21 19.95
C GLN A 201 0.97 30.95 20.37
N GLU A 202 0.45 31.68 21.36
CA GLU A 202 -0.96 31.57 21.74
C GLU A 202 -1.92 32.02 20.64
N ALA A 203 -1.59 33.08 19.91
CA ALA A 203 -2.41 33.56 18.79
C ALA A 203 -2.50 32.51 17.67
N PHE A 204 -1.36 31.94 17.26
CA PHE A 204 -1.34 30.88 16.25
C PHE A 204 -2.01 29.59 16.74
N ARG A 205 -1.86 29.26 18.03
CA ARG A 205 -2.55 28.10 18.61
C ARG A 205 -4.07 28.25 18.57
N ARG A 206 -4.61 29.44 18.87
CA ARG A 206 -6.05 29.73 18.74
C ARG A 206 -6.51 29.63 17.29
N GLU A 207 -5.75 30.19 16.36
CA GLU A 207 -6.06 30.13 14.92
C GLU A 207 -6.10 28.68 14.41
N LEU A 208 -5.15 27.83 14.82
CA LEU A 208 -5.13 26.40 14.49
C LEU A 208 -6.35 25.66 15.06
N TYR A 209 -6.79 25.97 16.28
CA TYR A 209 -8.02 25.42 16.83
C TYR A 209 -9.25 25.83 16.02
N THR A 210 -9.36 27.09 15.60
CA THR A 210 -10.45 27.55 14.74
C THR A 210 -10.47 26.83 13.38
N ARG A 211 -9.29 26.52 12.80
CA ARG A 211 -9.22 25.77 11.54
C ARG A 211 -9.61 24.30 11.73
N ARG A 212 -9.24 23.70 12.86
CA ARG A 212 -9.68 22.35 13.25
C ARG A 212 -11.20 22.28 13.37
N GLU A 213 -11.82 23.24 14.06
CA GLU A 213 -13.29 23.29 14.19
C GLU A 213 -13.99 23.43 12.83
N ARG A 214 -13.41 24.21 11.92
CA ARG A 214 -13.93 24.35 10.55
C ARG A 214 -13.86 23.05 9.75
N LEU A 215 -12.78 22.28 9.89
CA LEU A 215 -12.67 20.95 9.25
C LEU A 215 -13.69 19.96 9.83
N VAL A 216 -13.94 20.02 11.14
CA VAL A 216 -14.98 19.18 11.79
C VAL A 216 -16.38 19.53 11.30
N LEU A 217 -16.67 20.81 11.06
CA LEU A 217 -17.95 21.22 10.45
C LEU A 217 -18.08 20.71 9.02
N LEU A 218 -17.04 20.84 8.20
CA LEU A 218 -17.04 20.32 6.83
C LEU A 218 -17.18 18.79 6.78
N LEU A 219 -16.62 18.07 7.76
CA LEU A 219 -16.81 16.63 7.90
C LEU A 219 -18.28 16.28 8.16
N LYS A 220 -18.94 17.00 9.09
CA LYS A 220 -20.37 16.83 9.37
C LYS A 220 -21.26 17.16 8.17
N GLU A 221 -20.88 18.17 7.38
CA GLU A 221 -21.56 18.51 6.13
C GLU A 221 -21.37 17.43 5.05
N ALA A 222 -20.21 16.77 5.01
CA ALA A 222 -19.91 15.69 4.09
C ALA A 222 -20.61 14.37 4.46
N GLU A 223 -20.79 14.09 5.75
CA GLU A 223 -21.44 12.88 6.25
C GLU A 223 -22.98 12.91 6.11
N GLY A 224 -23.58 14.10 5.93
CA GLY A 224 -25.03 14.27 5.74
C GLY A 224 -25.88 13.87 6.96
N PRO A 225 -27.17 14.24 7.01
CA PRO A 225 -28.05 13.75 8.07
C PRO A 225 -28.35 12.27 7.84
N VAL A 226 -27.94 11.41 8.79
CA VAL A 226 -28.44 10.04 8.90
C VAL A 226 -29.91 10.12 9.30
N GLY A 227 -30.78 10.29 8.30
CA GLY A 227 -32.22 10.22 8.47
C GLY A 227 -32.63 8.76 8.60
N ASP A 228 -33.04 8.38 9.81
CA ASP A 228 -33.82 7.18 10.09
C ASP A 228 -35.03 7.11 9.15
N VAL A 229 -34.97 6.27 8.11
CA VAL A 229 -36.15 5.82 7.40
C VAL A 229 -36.51 4.44 7.94
N SER A 230 -37.07 4.44 9.15
CA SER A 230 -37.90 3.34 9.65
C SER A 230 -39.21 3.35 8.88
N GLY A 231 -39.21 2.74 7.70
CA GLY A 231 -40.37 2.56 6.85
C GLY A 231 -41.01 1.20 7.09
N SER A 232 -41.76 1.08 8.20
CA SER A 232 -42.74 0.02 8.39
C SER A 232 -43.74 0.02 7.21
N SER A 233 -43.79 -1.06 6.44
CA SER A 233 -44.94 -1.36 5.59
C SER A 233 -45.30 -2.83 5.72
N SER A 234 -46.07 -3.12 6.75
CA SER A 234 -46.84 -4.34 6.93
C SER A 234 -47.97 -4.35 5.90
N ALA A 235 -47.88 -5.21 4.88
CA ALA A 235 -48.99 -5.47 3.95
C ALA A 235 -49.79 -6.67 4.45
N VAL A 236 -50.98 -6.38 4.99
CA VAL A 236 -52.03 -7.36 5.32
C VAL A 236 -52.79 -7.66 4.03
N PRO A 237 -53.00 -8.93 3.62
CA PRO A 237 -53.96 -9.26 2.58
C PRO A 237 -55.37 -9.32 3.19
N SER A 238 -56.25 -8.45 2.71
CA SER A 238 -57.67 -8.46 3.06
C SER A 238 -58.38 -9.52 2.20
N GLU A 239 -58.85 -10.60 2.83
CA GLU A 239 -59.87 -11.48 2.27
C GLU A 239 -61.27 -10.99 2.66
N HIS A 240 -62.27 -11.40 1.84
CA HIS A 240 -63.72 -11.13 1.87
C HIS A 240 -64.13 -9.94 0.98
N GLY A 241 -64.96 -10.08 -0.06
CA GLY A 241 -65.90 -11.12 -0.43
C GLY A 241 -67.23 -10.44 -0.74
N PHE A 242 -67.63 -10.43 -2.02
CA PHE A 242 -68.98 -10.53 -2.60
C PHE A 242 -68.89 -10.30 -4.12
#